data_AF-A0A2B7Y5V2-F1
#
_entry.id   AF-A0A2B7Y5V2-F1
#
_cell.length_a   1.000
_cell.length_b   1.000
_cell.length_c   1.000
_cell.angle_alpha   90.00
_cell.angle_beta   90.00
_cell.angle_gamma   90.00
#
_symmetry.space_group_name_H-M   'P 1'
#
loop_
_entity.id
_entity.type
_entity.pdbx_description
1 polymer ?
#
loop_
_entity_poly.entity_id
_entity_poly.type
_entity_poly.pdbx_seq_one_letter_code
_entity_poly.pdbx_strand_id
1 'polypeptide(L)'
;MSAIPAQTAISVINSTDALQGLLDDLNNLPTNPPSLYLDLEGVNLSRHGSIYLIGIHRLGATAFSTASNKNSSGTATTTSLKIILETSTIPKVIFDIRNDSDALFNLFGISVDGFKDL
;
A
#
# COMPACT_ATOMS: atom_id res chain seq x y z
N MET A 1 -1.13 -9.12 -33.55
CA MET A 1 -2.18 -9.26 -32.53
C MET A 1 -1.86 -8.28 -31.42
N SER A 2 -2.58 -7.16 -31.33
CA SER A 2 -2.40 -6.19 -30.25
C SER A 2 -2.99 -6.78 -28.97
N ALA A 3 -2.17 -6.94 -27.93
CA ALA A 3 -2.64 -7.37 -26.62
C ALA A 3 -3.62 -6.31 -26.09
N ILE A 4 -4.80 -6.75 -25.64
CA ILE A 4 -5.72 -5.89 -24.90
C ILE A 4 -4.98 -5.49 -23.61
N PRO A 5 -4.80 -4.18 -23.33
CA PRO A 5 -4.19 -3.77 -22.08
C PRO A 5 -5.01 -4.33 -20.92
N ALA A 6 -4.33 -4.97 -19.96
CA ALA A 6 -4.98 -5.52 -18.77
C ALA A 6 -5.78 -4.40 -18.09
N GLN A 7 -7.08 -4.62 -17.92
CA GLN A 7 -7.94 -3.62 -17.31
C GLN A 7 -7.58 -3.48 -15.83
N THR A 8 -7.11 -2.31 -15.45
CA THR A 8 -6.88 -1.95 -14.05
C THR A 8 -8.23 -1.95 -13.32
N ALA A 9 -8.44 -2.91 -12.44
CA ALA A 9 -9.60 -2.92 -11.55
C ALA A 9 -9.36 -1.91 -10.42
N ILE A 10 -10.22 -0.89 -10.34
CA ILE A 10 -10.21 0.09 -9.25
C ILE A 10 -11.30 -0.32 -8.26
N SER A 11 -10.93 -0.44 -6.98
CA SER A 11 -11.86 -0.73 -5.90
C SER A 11 -11.79 0.38 -4.85
N VAL A 12 -12.94 0.89 -4.43
CA VAL A 12 -13.04 1.85 -3.32
C VAL A 12 -13.25 1.07 -2.04
N ILE A 13 -12.38 1.29 -1.05
CA ILE A 13 -12.42 0.63 0.25
C ILE A 13 -12.89 1.67 1.28
N ASN A 14 -14.14 1.54 1.73
CA ASN A 14 -14.75 2.47 2.70
C ASN A 14 -15.51 1.75 3.83
N SER A 15 -15.25 0.45 4.03
CA SER A 15 -15.78 -0.36 5.11
C SER A 15 -14.68 -1.19 5.77
N THR A 16 -14.90 -1.59 7.02
CA THR A 16 -13.95 -2.42 7.78
C THR A 16 -13.74 -3.80 7.13
N ASP A 17 -14.79 -4.40 6.60
CA ASP A 17 -14.73 -5.72 5.98
C ASP A 17 -13.93 -5.70 4.68
N ALA A 18 -14.14 -4.68 3.84
CA ALA A 18 -13.37 -4.49 2.62
C ALA A 18 -11.89 -4.16 2.93
N LEU A 19 -11.64 -3.41 4.01
CA LEU A 19 -10.29 -3.13 4.49
C LEU A 19 -9.60 -4.40 4.96
N GLN A 20 -10.29 -5.32 5.64
CA GLN A 20 -9.72 -6.59 6.06
C GLN A 20 -9.26 -7.42 4.85
N GLY A 21 -10.11 -7.53 3.82
CA GLY A 21 -9.74 -8.20 2.58
C GLY A 21 -8.52 -7.58 1.89
N LEU A 22 -8.45 -6.25 1.85
CA LEU A 22 -7.26 -5.55 1.33
C LEU A 22 -6.00 -5.88 2.15
N LEU A 23 -6.08 -5.88 3.48
CA LEU A 23 -4.93 -6.15 4.34
C LEU A 23 -4.40 -7.59 4.15
N ASP A 24 -5.30 -8.55 4.01
CA ASP A 24 -4.95 -9.94 3.69
C ASP A 24 -4.23 -10.02 2.33
N ASP A 25 -4.72 -9.32 1.32
CA ASP A 25 -4.07 -9.27 0.01
C ASP A 25 -2.66 -8.66 0.09
N LEU A 26 -2.50 -7.53 0.81
CA LEU A 26 -1.22 -6.82 0.92
C LEU A 26 -0.13 -7.65 1.59
N ASN A 27 -0.46 -8.42 2.63
CA ASN A 27 0.51 -9.30 3.32
C ASN A 27 1.07 -10.40 2.41
N ASN A 28 0.34 -10.76 1.35
CA ASN A 28 0.70 -11.86 0.47
C ASN A 28 1.41 -11.40 -0.81
N LEU A 29 1.68 -10.10 -0.95
CA LEU A 29 2.37 -9.56 -2.13
C LEU A 29 3.88 -9.84 -2.09
N PRO A 30 4.52 -10.03 -3.26
CA PRO A 30 5.98 -10.08 -3.34
C PRO A 30 6.62 -8.80 -2.81
N THR A 31 7.72 -8.96 -2.07
CA THR A 31 8.51 -7.84 -1.53
C THR A 31 9.69 -7.47 -2.41
N ASN A 32 10.04 -8.31 -3.40
CA ASN A 32 11.12 -8.02 -4.35
C ASN A 32 10.74 -8.46 -5.78
N PRO A 33 10.58 -7.53 -6.75
CA PRO A 33 10.58 -6.08 -6.55
C PRO A 33 9.41 -5.63 -5.65
N PRO A 34 9.45 -4.42 -5.05
CA PRO A 34 8.36 -3.91 -4.24
C PRO A 34 7.03 -3.89 -4.99
N SER A 35 5.96 -4.39 -4.36
CA SER A 35 4.63 -4.46 -4.97
C SER A 35 3.68 -3.31 -4.56
N LEU A 36 4.03 -2.58 -3.50
CA LEU A 36 3.17 -1.56 -2.90
C LEU A 36 3.63 -0.17 -3.30
N TYR A 37 2.81 0.52 -4.09
CA TYR A 37 2.99 1.93 -4.45
C TYR A 37 1.92 2.73 -3.73
N LEU A 38 2.35 3.72 -2.97
CA LEU A 38 1.49 4.50 -2.10
C LEU A 38 1.53 5.97 -2.52
N ASP A 39 0.36 6.60 -2.47
CA ASP A 39 0.19 8.03 -2.59
C ASP A 39 -0.88 8.50 -1.59
N LEU A 40 -0.70 9.69 -1.03
CA LEU A 40 -1.63 10.26 -0.04
C LEU A 40 -2.16 11.59 -0.57
N GLU A 41 -3.48 11.74 -0.49
CA GLU A 41 -4.15 12.95 -0.93
C GLU A 41 -4.89 13.60 0.22
N GLY A 42 -4.83 14.92 0.27
CA GLY A 42 -5.22 15.69 1.45
C GLY A 42 -5.46 17.17 1.19
N VAL A 43 -5.99 17.87 2.19
CA VAL A 43 -6.02 19.35 2.21
C VAL A 43 -4.88 19.84 3.10
N ASN A 44 -4.02 20.70 2.54
CA ASN A 44 -2.79 21.19 3.20
C ASN A 44 -1.94 20.04 3.78
N LEU A 45 -1.74 18.99 2.97
CA LEU A 45 -1.14 17.72 3.36
C LEU A 45 0.24 17.93 4.05
N SER A 46 0.28 17.66 5.35
CA SER A 46 1.39 17.75 6.31
C SER A 46 0.76 17.80 7.73
N ARG A 47 1.51 18.16 8.77
CA ARG A 47 1.13 18.19 10.20
C ARG A 47 -0.12 18.97 10.59
N HIS A 48 -0.60 19.90 9.75
CA HIS A 48 -1.76 20.75 10.06
C HIS A 48 -2.93 20.55 9.09
N GLY A 49 -2.76 19.62 8.14
CA GLY A 49 -3.77 19.29 7.14
C GLY A 49 -4.64 18.11 7.54
N SER A 50 -5.14 17.42 6.52
CA SER A 50 -5.91 16.19 6.65
C SER A 50 -5.60 15.26 5.48
N ILE A 51 -5.65 13.96 5.74
CA ILE A 51 -5.56 12.91 4.71
C ILE A 51 -6.99 12.44 4.42
N TYR A 52 -7.38 12.43 3.14
CA TYR A 52 -8.71 11.99 2.69
C TYR A 52 -8.67 10.73 1.83
N LEU A 53 -7.55 10.45 1.17
CA LEU A 53 -7.41 9.29 0.30
C LEU A 53 -6.01 8.71 0.43
N ILE A 54 -5.95 7.38 0.47
CA ILE A 54 -4.72 6.60 0.38
C ILE A 54 -4.84 5.79 -0.91
N GLY A 55 -4.04 6.15 -1.91
CA GLY A 55 -3.93 5.44 -3.17
C GLY A 55 -2.97 4.26 -3.01
N ILE A 56 -3.45 3.03 -3.22
CA ILE A 56 -2.62 1.84 -3.23
C ILE A 56 -2.64 1.25 -4.64
N HIS A 57 -1.54 1.37 -5.36
CA HIS A 57 -1.39 0.81 -6.70
C HIS A 57 -0.59 -0.50 -6.65
N ARG A 58 -1.19 -1.55 -7.21
CA ARG A 58 -0.48 -2.79 -7.55
C ARG A 58 0.12 -2.57 -8.94
N LEU A 59 1.45 -2.59 -9.06
CA LEU A 59 2.15 -2.41 -10.34
C LEU A 59 1.44 -3.13 -11.50
N GLY A 60 1.21 -2.40 -12.61
CA GLY A 60 0.53 -2.87 -13.82
C GLY A 60 1.16 -4.09 -14.50
N ALA A 61 1.76 -3.93 -15.70
CA ALA A 61 2.18 -5.07 -16.53
C ALA A 61 3.20 -6.03 -15.87
N THR A 62 3.93 -5.57 -14.85
CA THR A 62 4.90 -6.34 -14.05
C THR A 62 4.26 -7.28 -13.03
N ALA A 63 2.95 -7.17 -12.71
CA ALA A 63 2.25 -8.17 -11.90
C ALA A 63 2.06 -9.52 -12.63
N PHE A 64 2.18 -9.55 -13.96
CA PHE A 64 1.80 -10.70 -14.78
C PHE A 64 2.95 -11.63 -15.15
N SER A 65 4.20 -11.31 -14.74
CA SER A 65 5.36 -12.17 -14.95
C SER A 65 5.86 -12.85 -13.68
N THR A 66 5.24 -12.60 -12.52
CA THR A 66 5.66 -13.14 -11.22
C THR A 66 4.68 -14.21 -10.73
N ALA A 67 5.08 -15.49 -10.76
CA ALA A 67 4.28 -16.58 -10.22
C ALA A 67 4.36 -16.60 -8.68
N SER A 68 3.20 -16.59 -8.03
CA SER A 68 3.06 -16.77 -6.58
C SER A 68 2.78 -18.24 -6.27
N ASN A 69 3.54 -18.82 -5.35
CA ASN A 69 3.16 -20.05 -4.66
C ASN A 69 2.38 -19.66 -3.41
N LYS A 70 1.08 -20.03 -3.40
CA LYS A 70 0.20 -19.84 -2.25
C LYS A 70 0.88 -20.33 -0.97
N ASN A 71 1.07 -19.41 -0.03
CA ASN A 71 1.25 -19.73 1.37
C ASN A 71 -0.13 -19.69 2.03
N SER A 72 -0.68 -20.87 2.31
CA SER A 72 -1.81 -21.07 3.22
C SER A 72 -1.27 -21.18 4.65
N SER A 73 -0.93 -20.07 5.29
CA SER A 73 -0.71 -20.09 6.74
C SER A 73 -1.94 -19.50 7.40
N GLY A 74 -2.82 -20.38 7.88
CA GLY A 74 -4.02 -20.07 8.65
C GLY A 74 -3.75 -19.47 10.04
N THR A 75 -2.69 -18.69 10.18
CA THR A 75 -2.38 -17.89 11.35
C THR A 75 -2.89 -16.48 11.08
N ALA A 76 -4.04 -16.14 11.67
CA ALA A 76 -4.56 -14.78 11.68
C ALA A 76 -3.60 -13.87 12.47
N THR A 77 -2.55 -13.39 11.81
CA THR A 77 -1.83 -12.21 12.27
C THR A 77 -2.76 -11.03 12.05
N THR A 78 -3.20 -10.39 13.13
CA THR A 78 -3.86 -9.09 13.09
C THR A 78 -2.90 -8.07 12.48
N THR A 79 -2.90 -7.98 11.15
CA THR A 79 -2.21 -6.93 10.41
C THR A 79 -3.13 -5.73 10.32
N SER A 80 -2.58 -4.54 10.53
CA SER A 80 -3.24 -3.27 10.26
C SER A 80 -2.44 -2.49 9.23
N LEU A 81 -3.05 -1.48 8.61
CA LEU A 81 -2.33 -0.59 7.70
C LEU A 81 -1.16 0.10 8.41
N LYS A 82 -1.28 0.42 9.70
CA LYS A 82 -0.18 0.93 10.52
C LYS A 82 1.00 -0.04 10.55
N ILE A 83 0.78 -1.33 10.79
CA ILE A 83 1.85 -2.34 10.80
C ILE A 83 2.54 -2.42 9.44
N ILE A 84 1.77 -2.43 8.34
CA ILE A 84 2.30 -2.44 6.97
C ILE A 84 3.14 -1.18 6.70
N LEU A 85 2.67 -0.02 7.16
CA LEU A 85 3.34 1.27 6.98
C LEU A 85 4.58 1.42 7.88
N GLU A 86 4.66 0.77 9.04
CA GLU A 86 5.79 0.89 9.96
C GLU A 86 6.82 -0.24 9.84
N THR A 87 6.51 -1.34 9.16
CA THR A 87 7.47 -2.44 8.98
C THR A 87 8.44 -2.17 7.83
N SER A 88 9.72 -2.50 8.05
CA SER A 88 10.75 -2.50 7.01
C SER A 88 10.69 -3.72 6.08
N THR A 89 9.92 -4.75 6.46
CA THR A 89 9.87 -6.04 5.75
C THR A 89 8.97 -6.04 4.52
N ILE A 90 8.00 -5.12 4.46
CA ILE A 90 7.10 -4.91 3.32
C ILE A 90 7.53 -3.60 2.67
N PRO A 91 8.28 -3.62 1.55
CA PRO A 91 8.78 -2.41 0.96
C PRO A 91 7.69 -1.64 0.23
N LYS A 92 7.68 -0.32 0.43
CA LYS A 92 6.75 0.62 -0.19
C LYS A 92 7.48 1.55 -1.12
N VAL A 93 6.86 1.89 -2.23
CA VAL A 93 7.36 2.93 -3.12
C VAL A 93 6.46 4.14 -2.97
N ILE A 94 7.05 5.28 -2.62
CA ILE A 94 6.35 6.53 -2.35
C ILE A 94 7.12 7.63 -3.08
N PHE A 95 6.43 8.57 -3.70
CA PHE A 95 7.07 9.66 -4.43
C PHE A 95 7.06 10.91 -3.57
N ASP A 96 8.24 11.47 -3.28
CA ASP A 96 8.40 12.67 -2.45
C ASP A 96 7.67 12.57 -1.09
N ILE A 97 8.03 11.56 -0.30
CA ILE A 97 7.33 11.16 0.93
C ILE A 97 7.29 12.24 2.05
N ARG A 98 7.97 13.37 1.91
CA ARG A 98 8.20 14.32 3.02
C ARG A 98 6.89 14.79 3.66
N ASN A 99 5.93 15.21 2.84
CA ASN A 99 4.63 15.69 3.34
C ASN A 99 3.75 14.54 3.82
N ASP A 100 3.81 13.38 3.16
CA ASP A 100 3.06 12.19 3.54
C ASP A 100 3.50 11.65 4.88
N SER A 101 4.81 11.54 5.09
CA SER A 101 5.43 11.09 6.34
C SER A 101 5.12 12.07 7.47
N ASP A 102 5.25 13.38 7.23
CA ASP A 102 4.89 14.41 8.22
C ASP A 102 3.40 14.35 8.58
N ALA A 103 2.51 14.12 7.61
CA ALA A 103 1.08 13.93 7.85
C ALA A 103 0.78 12.64 8.63
N LEU A 104 1.33 11.50 8.20
CA LEU A 104 1.16 10.19 8.85
C LEU A 104 1.66 10.20 10.30
N PHE A 105 2.82 10.81 10.55
CA PHE A 105 3.39 10.87 11.88
C PHE A 105 2.62 11.83 12.80
N ASN A 106 2.41 13.09 12.38
CA ASN A 106 1.83 14.09 13.25
C ASN A 106 0.31 13.93 13.45
N LEU A 107 -0.42 13.38 12.47
CA LEU A 107 -1.87 13.20 12.57
C LEU A 107 -2.27 11.83 13.13
N PHE A 108 -1.47 10.78 12.88
CA PHE A 108 -1.85 9.40 13.20
C PHE A 108 -0.79 8.62 14.00
N GLY A 109 0.38 9.20 14.27
CA GLY A 109 1.46 8.53 14.98
C GLY A 109 2.04 7.34 14.21
N ILE A 110 2.03 7.40 12.87
CA ILE A 110 2.54 6.35 11.99
C ILE A 110 3.93 6.76 11.49
N SER A 111 4.94 5.96 11.81
CA SER A 111 6.33 6.19 11.36
C SER A 111 6.68 5.29 10.17
N VAL A 112 6.69 5.85 8.96
CA VAL A 112 6.91 5.03 7.75
C VAL A 112 8.34 4.47 7.71
N ASP A 113 8.47 3.16 7.49
CA ASP A 113 9.75 2.46 7.32
C ASP A 113 9.78 1.58 6.06
N GLY A 114 10.93 1.07 5.63
CA GLY A 114 11.05 0.16 4.47
C GLY A 114 10.63 0.79 3.14
N PHE A 115 10.59 2.11 3.04
CA PHE A 115 10.15 2.77 1.81
C PHE A 115 11.33 3.06 0.87
N LYS A 116 11.03 3.13 -0.42
CA LYS A 116 11.87 3.69 -1.46
C LYS A 116 11.20 4.97 -1.95
N ASP A 117 11.90 6.07 -1.73
CA ASP A 117 11.53 7.38 -2.30
C ASP A 117 11.91 7.40 -3.78
N LEU A 118 11.01 7.85 -4.66
CA LEU A 118 11.22 7.98 -6.10
C LEU A 118 11.21 9.44 -6.55
#